data_AF-A0A3S4ZZX9-F1
#
_entry.id   AF-A0A3S4ZZX9-F1
#
_cell.length_a   1.000
_cell.length_b   1.000
_cell.length_c   1.000
_cell.angle_alpha   90.00
_cell.angle_beta   90.00
_cell.angle_gamma   90.00
#
_symmetry.space_group_name_H-M   'P 1'
#
loop_
_entity.id
_entity.type
_entity.pdbx_description
1 polymer ?
#
loop_
_entity_poly.entity_id
_entity_poly.type
_entity_poly.pdbx_seq_one_letter_code
_entity_poly.pdbx_strand_id
1 'polypeptide(L)'
;MVHDGPPVPGSGTYRVHIMHRGTGKWYEMQDLHVAEVLPQMITLSETLLQVWAVNKSIPNPYFVDKLKNAQGMETTGSEHNANFTSST
;
A
#
# COMPACT_ATOMS: atom_id res chain seq x y z
N MET A 1 0.93 12.73 7.76
CA MET A 1 1.25 13.22 9.12
C MET A 1 1.65 14.67 8.98
N VAL A 2 1.08 15.52 9.81
CA VAL A 2 1.26 16.97 9.79
C VAL A 2 1.99 17.37 11.06
N HIS A 3 2.95 18.26 10.97
CA HIS A 3 3.60 18.89 12.12
C HIS A 3 3.12 20.33 12.21
N ASP A 4 2.79 20.77 13.43
CA ASP A 4 2.32 22.11 13.71
C ASP A 4 3.18 22.71 14.82
N GLY A 5 3.89 23.79 14.50
CA GLY A 5 4.77 24.50 15.42
C GLY A 5 6.17 24.76 14.85
N PRO A 6 7.04 25.44 15.61
CA PRO A 6 8.40 25.75 15.20
C PRO A 6 9.22 24.48 14.88
N PRO A 7 10.19 24.53 13.95
CA PRO A 7 11.07 23.42 13.63
C PRO A 7 12.17 23.24 14.70
N VAL A 8 11.80 23.29 15.97
CA VAL A 8 12.70 23.08 17.12
C VAL A 8 12.54 21.63 17.60
N PRO A 9 13.65 20.88 17.80
CA PRO A 9 13.60 19.50 18.27
C PRO A 9 12.79 19.36 19.58
N GLY A 10 11.88 18.40 19.62
CA GLY A 10 11.01 18.16 20.78
C GLY A 10 9.88 19.18 20.97
N SER A 11 9.63 20.04 19.98
CA SER A 11 8.54 21.02 20.01
C SER A 11 7.54 20.83 18.87
N GLY A 12 6.35 21.41 19.06
CA GLY A 12 5.24 21.29 18.13
C GLY A 12 4.39 20.05 18.39
N THR A 13 3.30 19.94 17.62
CA THR A 13 2.32 18.86 17.73
C THR A 13 2.25 18.10 16.42
N TYR A 14 1.91 16.82 16.50
CA TYR A 14 1.75 15.97 15.33
C TYR A 14 0.31 15.52 15.20
N ARG A 15 -0.24 15.70 14.01
CA ARG A 15 -1.60 15.30 13.67
C ARG A 15 -1.60 14.34 12.51
N VAL A 16 -2.53 13.39 12.53
CA VAL A 16 -2.68 12.42 11.45
C VAL A 16 -4.11 12.41 10.94
N HIS A 17 -4.27 12.42 9.62
CA HIS A 17 -5.55 12.26 8.95
C HIS A 17 -5.67 10.82 8.48
N ILE A 18 -6.71 10.11 8.92
CA ILE A 18 -6.95 8.72 8.56
C ILE A 18 -8.34 8.58 7.95
N MET A 19 -8.40 7.88 6.81
CA MET A 19 -9.65 7.44 6.21
C MET A 19 -10.07 6.10 6.83
N HIS A 20 -11.18 6.08 7.56
CA HIS A 20 -11.74 4.83 8.07
C HIS A 20 -12.52 4.12 6.97
N ARG A 21 -12.02 2.96 6.51
CA ARG A 21 -12.60 2.22 5.37
C ARG A 21 -14.04 1.75 5.60
N GLY A 22 -14.41 1.42 6.84
CA GLY A 22 -15.76 0.92 7.14
C GLY A 22 -16.84 1.99 7.03
N THR A 23 -16.52 3.25 7.32
CA THR A 23 -17.49 4.36 7.29
C THR A 23 -17.26 5.33 6.13
N GLY A 24 -16.11 5.29 5.47
CA GLY A 24 -15.72 6.26 4.43
C GLY A 24 -15.51 7.68 4.95
N LYS A 25 -15.37 7.84 6.27
CA LYS A 25 -15.17 9.12 6.95
C LYS A 25 -13.70 9.34 7.26
N TRP A 26 -13.29 10.61 7.21
CA TRP A 26 -11.97 11.01 7.63
C TRP A 26 -11.98 11.43 9.09
N TYR A 27 -10.89 11.13 9.76
CA TYR A 27 -10.65 11.53 11.13
C TYR A 27 -9.30 12.17 11.25
N GLU A 28 -9.24 13.27 12.00
CA GLU A 28 -8.02 13.82 12.55
C GLU A 28 -7.78 13.19 13.92
N MET A 29 -6.53 12.80 14.18
CA MET A 29 -6.13 12.30 15.48
C MET A 29 -4.88 13.03 15.98
N GLN A 30 -4.91 13.37 17.27
CA GLN A 30 -3.80 13.94 18.03
C GLN A 30 -3.79 13.32 19.42
N ASP A 31 -2.75 12.54 19.72
CA ASP A 31 -2.62 11.80 20.97
C ASP A 31 -3.87 10.94 21.25
N LEU A 32 -4.69 11.32 22.25
CA LEU A 32 -5.93 10.64 22.63
C LEU A 32 -7.18 11.27 21.98
N HIS A 33 -7.04 12.40 21.29
CA HIS A 33 -8.14 13.11 20.67
C HIS A 33 -8.41 12.59 19.27
N VAL A 34 -9.68 12.36 18.95
CA VAL A 34 -10.16 11.93 17.63
C VAL A 34 -11.36 12.79 17.24
N ALA A 35 -11.32 13.39 16.06
CA ALA A 35 -12.40 14.22 15.53
C ALA A 35 -12.65 13.88 14.06
N GLU A 36 -13.92 13.88 13.63
CA GLU A 36 -14.27 13.76 12.21
C GLU A 36 -13.83 15.03 11.47
N VAL A 37 -13.25 14.87 10.29
CA VAL A 37 -12.76 15.97 9.45
C VAL A 37 -13.29 15.83 8.03
N LEU A 38 -13.48 16.95 7.35
CA LEU A 38 -13.91 16.93 5.96
C LEU A 38 -12.71 16.71 5.02
N PRO A 39 -12.86 15.95 3.92
CA PRO A 39 -11.75 15.62 3.01
C PRO A 39 -10.96 16.83 2.50
N GLN A 40 -11.64 17.93 2.19
CA GLN A 40 -11.00 19.15 1.65
C GLN A 40 -10.05 19.83 2.65
N MET A 41 -10.20 19.57 3.95
CA MET A 41 -9.29 20.11 4.96
C MET A 41 -7.92 19.43 4.89
N ILE A 42 -7.86 18.19 4.40
CA ILE A 42 -6.64 17.38 4.36
C ILE A 42 -5.69 17.91 3.28
N THR A 43 -6.22 18.28 2.12
CA THR A 43 -5.43 18.81 1.00
C THR A 43 -4.82 20.18 1.30
N LEU A 44 -5.38 20.90 2.25
CA LEU A 44 -4.86 22.19 2.73
C LEU A 44 -3.73 22.03 3.76
N SER A 45 -3.48 20.80 4.24
CA SER A 45 -2.51 20.54 5.29
C SER A 45 -1.10 20.30 4.71
N GLU A 46 -0.07 20.89 5.33
CA GLU A 46 1.32 20.57 5.02
C GLU A 46 1.68 19.18 5.58
N THR A 47 1.58 18.16 4.74
CA THR A 47 1.88 16.79 5.15
C THR A 47 3.36 16.46 4.95
N LEU A 48 4.00 15.99 6.01
CA LEU A 48 5.37 15.48 5.99
C LEU A 48 5.44 14.05 5.42
N LEU A 49 4.37 13.27 5.57
CA LEU A 49 4.31 11.88 5.13
C LEU A 49 2.90 11.48 4.72
N GLN A 50 2.77 10.85 3.55
CA GLN A 50 1.51 10.41 2.99
C GLN A 50 1.56 8.94 2.57
N VAL A 51 0.53 8.19 2.93
CA VAL A 51 0.40 6.76 2.60
C VAL A 51 -0.85 6.56 1.77
N TRP A 52 -0.71 5.85 0.65
CA TRP A 52 -1.80 5.57 -0.28
C TRP A 52 -1.98 4.07 -0.50
N ALA A 53 -3.22 3.65 -0.69
CA ALA A 53 -3.52 2.30 -1.14
C ALA A 53 -3.50 2.26 -2.68
N VAL A 54 -2.80 1.27 -3.24
CA VAL A 54 -2.79 1.05 -4.69
C VAL A 54 -4.18 0.65 -5.16
N ASN A 55 -4.67 1.31 -6.21
CA ASN A 55 -5.87 0.88 -6.90
C ASN A 55 -5.54 -0.32 -7.81
N LYS A 56 -5.95 -1.53 -7.40
CA LYS A 56 -5.72 -2.77 -8.14
C LYS A 56 -6.56 -2.89 -9.42
N SER A 57 -7.59 -2.07 -9.59
CA SER A 57 -8.38 -2.05 -10.83
C SER A 57 -7.63 -1.39 -11.99
N ILE A 58 -6.56 -0.64 -11.71
CA ILE A 58 -5.72 0.01 -12.71
C ILE A 58 -4.47 -0.85 -12.87
N PRO A 59 -4.28 -1.53 -14.01
CA PRO A 59 -3.07 -2.31 -14.25
C PRO A 59 -1.85 -1.39 -14.22
N ASN A 60 -0.93 -1.65 -13.30
CA ASN A 60 0.36 -0.97 -13.26
C ASN A 60 1.40 -1.84 -13.98
N PRO A 61 1.87 -1.44 -15.19
CA PRO A 61 2.81 -2.25 -15.96
C PRO A 61 4.17 -2.44 -15.26
N TYR A 62 4.49 -1.60 -14.27
CA TYR A 62 5.72 -1.70 -13.48
C TYR A 62 5.54 -2.49 -12.18
N PHE A 63 4.30 -2.72 -11.74
CA PHE A 63 4.01 -3.52 -10.55
C PHE A 63 3.72 -4.97 -10.97
N VAL A 64 4.77 -5.66 -11.41
CA VAL A 64 4.71 -7.09 -11.68
C VAL A 64 4.65 -7.80 -10.33
N ASP A 65 3.57 -8.55 -10.06
CA ASP A 65 3.39 -9.32 -8.82
C ASP A 65 4.54 -10.32 -8.65
N LYS A 66 5.62 -9.91 -7.96
CA LYS A 66 6.75 -10.79 -7.63
C LYS A 66 6.34 -12.00 -6.76
N LEU A 67 5.12 -11.98 -6.21
CA LEU A 67 4.58 -13.06 -5.38
C LEU A 67 4.01 -14.22 -6.21
N LYS A 68 3.59 -14.01 -7.47
CA LYS A 68 3.10 -15.12 -8.31
C LYS A 68 4.23 -16.02 -8.83
N ASN A 69 5.44 -15.48 -8.97
CA ASN A 69 6.60 -16.26 -9.42
C ASN A 69 7.29 -17.02 -8.27
N ALA A 70 6.96 -16.74 -7.01
CA ALA A 70 7.53 -17.45 -5.86
C ALA A 70 6.75 -18.74 -5.49
N GLN A 71 5.53 -18.92 -6.02
CA GLN A 71 4.69 -20.11 -5.80
C GLN A 71 4.64 -21.05 -7.02
N GLY A 72 5.33 -20.72 -8.12
CA GLY A 72 5.37 -21.51 -9.34
C GLY A 72 6.68 -22.25 -9.61
N MET A 73 7.60 -22.32 -8.64
CA MET A 73 8.93 -22.93 -8.82
C MET A 73 9.19 -24.07 -7.82
N GLU A 74 8.19 -24.91 -7.60
CA GLU A 74 8.37 -26.28 -7.12
C GLU A 74 7.47 -27.20 -7.96
N THR A 75 8.05 -28.35 -8.36
CA THR A 75 7.47 -29.45 -9.14
C THR A 75 7.33 -29.24 -10.66
N THR A 76 8.40 -29.55 -11.39
CA THR A 76 8.39 -30.66 -12.37
C THR A 76 9.84 -31.08 -12.65
N GLY A 77 10.31 -32.03 -11.84
CA GLY A 77 11.45 -32.87 -12.18
C GLY A 77 11.00 -34.03 -13.07
N SER A 78 11.83 -34.35 -14.06
CA SER A 78 12.02 -35.67 -14.69
C SER A 78 10.80 -36.49 -15.08
N GLU A 79 10.47 -36.51 -16.38
CA GLU A 79 10.06 -37.75 -17.03
C GLU A 79 10.82 -37.93 -18.35
N HIS A 80 11.63 -38.99 -18.36
CA HIS A 80 12.16 -39.65 -19.55
C HIS A 80 11.00 -40.13 -20.42
N ASN A 81 11.01 -39.80 -21.71
CA ASN A 81 10.39 -40.66 -22.72
C ASN A 81 11.24 -40.63 -24.00
N ALA A 82 11.89 -41.75 -24.27
CA ALA A 82 12.56 -42.05 -25.52
C ALA A 82 11.52 -42.37 -26.59
N ASN A 83 11.38 -41.50 -27.59
CA ASN A 83 10.59 -41.81 -28.78
C ASN A 83 11.38 -42.77 -29.68
N PHE A 84 11.10 -44.06 -29.50
CA PHE A 84 11.37 -45.10 -30.49
C PHE A 84 10.22 -45.09 -31.51
N THR A 85 10.51 -44.71 -32.76
CA THR A 85 9.60 -44.99 -33.88
C THR A 85 10.37 -45.78 -34.92
N SER A 86 10.14 -47.09 -34.93
CA SER A 86 10.53 -48.03 -35.97
C SER A 86 9.30 -48.49 -36.73
N SER A 87 9.28 -48.31 -38.05
CA SER A 87 8.63 -49.17 -39.06
C SER A 87 8.62 -48.39 -40.38
N THR A 88 9.49 -48.73 -41.34
CA THR A 88 9.27 -49.71 -42.43
C THR A 88 8.25 -49.22 -43.45
#